data_AF-A0A7Y5LY35-F1
#
_entry.id   AF-A0A7Y5LY35-F1
#
_cell.length_a   1.000
_cell.length_b   1.000
_cell.length_c   1.000
_cell.angle_alpha   90.00
_cell.angle_beta   90.00
_cell.angle_gamma   90.00
#
_symmetry.space_group_name_H-M   'P 1'
#
loop_
_entity.id
_entity.type
_entity.pdbx_description
1 polymer ?
#
loop_
_entity_poly.entity_id
_entity_poly.type
_entity_poly.pdbx_seq_one_letter_code
_entity_poly.pdbx_strand_id
1 'polypeptide(L)'
;PEAPRRLAPALRAGSFDPVEEGLGTDRARTEAARCFKCGTCTGCDTCLVYCPDFAIERRPGGGYAVNLEYCKGCGVCVEECPRAAVHMRRASS
;
A
#
# COMPACT_ATOMS: atom_id res chain seq x y z
N PRO A 1 0.76 17.27 -15.23
CA PRO A 1 2.03 16.67 -14.74
C PRO A 1 3.11 16.67 -15.84
N GLU A 2 4.30 17.18 -15.51
CA GLU A 2 5.43 17.23 -16.46
C GLU A 2 6.07 15.84 -16.59
N ALA A 3 6.19 15.34 -17.82
CA ALA A 3 6.73 14.02 -18.12
C ALA A 3 8.24 13.95 -17.79
N PRO A 4 8.78 12.76 -17.45
CA PRO A 4 10.23 12.59 -17.31
C PRO A 4 10.95 12.95 -18.62
N ARG A 5 12.18 13.44 -18.49
CA ARG A 5 13.00 13.78 -19.66
C ARG A 5 13.29 12.50 -20.46
N ARG A 6 12.96 12.53 -21.76
CA ARG A 6 13.24 11.43 -22.69
C ARG A 6 14.36 11.81 -23.65
N LEU A 7 15.30 10.90 -23.86
CA LEU A 7 16.33 11.06 -24.87
C LEU A 7 15.72 10.91 -26.28
N ALA A 8 16.11 11.83 -27.16
CA ALA A 8 15.67 11.82 -28.56
C ALA A 8 16.08 10.51 -29.25
N PRO A 9 15.23 9.90 -30.11
CA PRO A 9 15.51 8.61 -30.74
C PRO A 9 16.88 8.50 -31.42
N ALA A 10 17.30 9.56 -32.13
CA ALA A 10 18.57 9.60 -32.84
C ALA A 10 19.80 9.44 -31.93
N LEU A 11 19.68 9.76 -30.64
CA LEU A 11 20.80 9.72 -29.70
C LEU A 11 20.87 8.41 -28.89
N ARG A 12 19.87 7.52 -29.00
CA ARG A 12 19.74 6.34 -28.12
C ARG A 12 20.74 5.23 -28.39
N ALA A 13 21.31 5.16 -29.59
CA ALA A 13 22.25 4.09 -29.98
C ALA A 13 23.73 4.44 -29.68
N GLY A 14 24.02 5.70 -29.34
CA GLY A 14 25.39 6.21 -29.25
C GLY A 14 26.03 6.07 -27.87
N SER A 15 25.27 5.71 -26.84
CA SER A 15 25.75 5.57 -25.46
C SER A 15 24.88 4.60 -24.68
N PHE A 16 25.25 4.34 -23.43
CA PHE A 16 24.43 3.60 -22.47
C PHE A 16 23.63 4.54 -21.56
N ASP A 17 23.47 5.80 -21.96
CA ASP A 17 22.70 6.76 -21.18
C ASP A 17 21.22 6.33 -21.10
N PRO A 18 20.54 6.57 -19.96
CA PRO A 18 19.13 6.25 -19.82
C PRO A 18 18.27 6.96 -20.88
N VAL A 19 17.42 6.20 -21.57
CA VAL A 19 16.44 6.77 -22.50
C VAL A 19 15.39 7.58 -21.74
N GLU A 20 15.00 7.09 -20.57
CA GLU A 20 14.12 7.74 -19.62
C GLU A 20 14.91 8.11 -18.39
N GLU A 21 14.97 9.39 -18.07
CA GLU A 21 15.52 9.79 -16.78
C GLU A 21 14.52 9.50 -15.65
N GLY A 22 15.08 9.20 -14.47
CA GLY A 22 14.30 9.12 -13.25
C GLY A 22 13.71 10.47 -12.85
N LEU A 23 12.84 10.45 -11.83
CA LEU A 23 12.36 11.69 -11.21
C LEU A 23 13.53 12.42 -10.53
N GLY A 24 13.60 13.74 -10.71
CA GLY A 24 14.48 14.59 -9.91
C GLY A 24 14.15 14.47 -8.42
N THR A 25 15.12 14.78 -7.55
CA THR A 25 15.05 14.52 -6.10
C THR A 25 13.79 15.05 -5.43
N ASP A 26 13.39 16.28 -5.71
CA ASP A 26 12.24 16.92 -5.07
C ASP A 26 10.91 16.27 -5.50
N ARG A 27 10.80 15.94 -6.79
CA ARG A 27 9.66 15.19 -7.31
C ARG A 27 9.63 13.78 -6.77
N ALA A 28 10.76 13.09 -6.73
CA ALA A 28 10.86 11.74 -6.16
C ALA A 28 10.37 11.70 -4.71
N ARG A 29 10.76 12.70 -3.89
CA ARG A 29 10.27 12.85 -2.50
C ARG A 29 8.76 13.11 -2.45
N THR A 30 8.26 14.00 -3.30
CA THR A 30 6.83 14.35 -3.35
C THR A 30 5.97 13.15 -3.74
N GLU A 31 6.40 12.37 -4.74
CA GLU A 31 5.70 11.15 -5.15
C GLU A 31 5.80 10.06 -4.08
N ALA A 32 6.98 9.89 -3.46
CA ALA A 32 7.16 8.93 -2.37
C ALA A 32 6.25 9.24 -1.16
N ALA A 33 6.00 10.52 -0.86
CA ALA A 33 5.09 10.94 0.22
C ALA A 33 3.63 10.52 -0.03
N ARG A 34 3.23 10.20 -1.27
CA ARG A 34 1.91 9.66 -1.60
C ARG A 34 1.78 8.15 -1.33
N CYS A 35 2.86 7.49 -0.89
CA CYS A 35 2.89 6.05 -0.72
C CYS A 35 1.79 5.55 0.23
N PHE A 36 0.89 4.73 -0.33
CA PHE A 36 -0.20 4.10 0.40
C PHE A 36 0.06 2.61 0.72
N LYS A 37 1.32 2.21 0.95
CA LYS A 37 1.71 0.82 1.31
C LYS A 37 2.55 0.61 2.60
N CYS A 38 2.97 1.64 3.34
CA CYS A 38 4.09 1.54 4.32
C CYS A 38 3.85 0.75 5.65
N GLY A 39 2.93 -0.21 5.71
CA GLY A 39 2.75 -1.11 6.87
C GLY A 39 1.90 -0.53 8.02
N THR A 40 1.75 0.80 8.09
CA THR A 40 0.97 1.45 9.15
C THR A 40 -0.48 1.65 8.74
N CYS A 41 -1.41 1.24 9.61
CA CYS A 41 -2.84 1.48 9.47
C CYS A 41 -3.16 2.99 9.47
N THR A 42 -3.94 3.44 8.48
CA THR A 42 -4.34 4.86 8.34
C THR A 42 -5.82 5.10 8.59
N GLY A 43 -6.59 4.07 9.00
CA GLY A 43 -8.03 4.23 9.22
C GLY A 43 -8.86 4.33 7.93
N CYS A 44 -8.43 3.68 6.84
CA CYS A 44 -9.07 3.78 5.52
C CYS A 44 -10.33 2.92 5.31
N ASP A 45 -10.77 2.18 6.33
CA ASP A 45 -11.99 1.36 6.35
C ASP A 45 -12.06 0.17 5.40
N THR A 46 -11.03 -0.09 4.59
CA THR A 46 -11.02 -1.23 3.67
C THR A 46 -11.29 -2.56 4.39
N CYS A 47 -10.57 -2.85 5.48
CA CYS A 47 -10.81 -4.07 6.25
C CYS A 47 -12.23 -4.17 6.86
N LEU A 48 -12.86 -3.04 7.18
CA LEU A 48 -14.22 -2.99 7.72
C LEU A 48 -15.24 -3.36 6.64
N VAL A 49 -15.10 -2.80 5.44
CA VAL A 49 -16.02 -3.01 4.32
C VAL A 49 -15.92 -4.44 3.76
N TYR A 50 -14.71 -4.99 3.69
CA TYR A 50 -14.48 -6.28 3.06
C TYR A 50 -14.64 -7.49 4.00
N CYS A 51 -14.82 -7.28 5.31
CA CYS A 51 -15.03 -8.40 6.22
C CYS A 51 -16.45 -8.98 6.01
N PRO A 52 -16.59 -10.22 5.51
CA PRO A 52 -17.91 -10.80 5.23
C PRO A 52 -18.73 -11.09 6.49
N ASP A 53 -18.04 -11.30 7.63
CA ASP A 53 -18.64 -11.62 8.92
C ASP A 53 -18.79 -10.41 9.85
N PHE A 54 -18.50 -9.19 9.36
CA PHE A 54 -18.53 -7.96 10.15
C PHE A 54 -17.70 -8.02 11.45
N ALA A 55 -16.63 -8.82 11.46
CA ALA A 55 -15.80 -9.06 12.63
C ALA A 55 -14.72 -7.97 12.89
N ILE A 56 -14.81 -6.82 12.21
CA ILE A 56 -13.84 -5.71 12.34
C ILE A 56 -14.50 -4.54 13.05
N GLU A 57 -13.87 -4.05 14.11
CA GLU A 57 -14.38 -2.97 14.96
C GLU A 57 -13.39 -1.80 15.01
N ARG A 58 -13.89 -0.55 15.04
CA ARG A 58 -13.03 0.63 15.22
C ARG A 58 -12.59 0.73 16.68
N ARG A 59 -11.30 0.93 16.93
CA ARG A 59 -10.80 1.14 18.30
C ARG A 59 -10.99 2.58 18.77
N PRO A 60 -11.27 2.81 20.06
CA PRO A 60 -11.07 4.12 20.67
C PRO A 60 -9.60 4.53 20.50
N GLY A 61 -9.35 5.71 19.93
CA GLY A 61 -7.99 6.19 19.63
C GLY A 61 -7.47 5.85 18.22
N GLY A 62 -8.27 5.18 17.39
CA GLY A 62 -7.97 4.95 15.97
C GLY A 62 -7.47 3.54 15.64
N GLY A 63 -7.56 3.19 14.36
CA GLY A 63 -7.31 1.83 13.86
C GLY A 63 -8.46 0.86 14.16
N TYR A 64 -8.18 -0.45 14.02
CA TYR A 64 -9.20 -1.49 14.08
C TYR A 64 -8.80 -2.69 14.94
N ALA A 65 -9.77 -3.30 15.60
CA ALA A 65 -9.67 -4.58 16.27
C ALA A 65 -10.42 -5.65 15.47
N VAL A 66 -9.94 -6.89 15.55
CA VAL A 66 -10.67 -8.05 15.05
C VAL A 66 -11.38 -8.70 16.23
N ASN A 67 -12.70 -8.82 16.15
CA ASN A 67 -13.48 -9.59 17.10
C ASN A 67 -13.31 -11.09 16.77
N LEU A 68 -12.49 -11.78 17.57
CA LEU A 68 -12.12 -13.17 17.31
C LEU A 68 -13.26 -14.17 17.54
N GLU A 69 -14.33 -13.77 18.23
CA GLU A 69 -15.52 -14.61 18.41
C GLU A 69 -16.33 -14.71 17.11
N TYR A 70 -16.42 -13.62 16.36
CA TYR A 70 -17.12 -13.57 15.07
C TYR A 70 -16.22 -13.93 13.89
N CYS A 71 -14.91 -13.72 13.99
CA CYS A 71 -13.95 -13.98 12.93
C CYS A 71 -13.91 -15.46 12.51
N LYS A 72 -14.09 -15.73 11.22
CA LYS A 72 -13.98 -17.09 10.63
C LYS A 72 -12.61 -17.42 10.05
N GLY A 73 -11.66 -16.48 10.11
CA GLY A 73 -10.30 -16.69 9.64
C GLY A 73 -10.14 -16.74 8.11
N CYS A 74 -11.06 -16.13 7.34
CA CYS A 74 -11.00 -16.14 5.88
C CYS A 74 -9.81 -15.36 5.28
N GLY A 75 -9.25 -14.40 6.02
CA GLY A 75 -8.08 -13.64 5.59
C GLY A 75 -8.33 -12.49 4.61
N VAL A 76 -9.58 -12.27 4.16
CA VAL A 76 -9.93 -11.18 3.22
C VAL A 76 -9.47 -9.81 3.73
N CYS A 77 -9.62 -9.53 5.03
CA CYS A 77 -9.18 -8.26 5.61
C CYS A 77 -7.64 -8.05 5.54
N VAL A 78 -6.86 -9.13 5.43
CA VAL A 78 -5.39 -9.09 5.24
C VAL A 78 -5.06 -8.80 3.78
N GLU A 79 -5.69 -9.53 2.87
CA GLU A 79 -5.50 -9.39 1.42
C GLU A 79 -5.89 -8.00 0.92
N GLU A 80 -7.05 -7.52 1.37
CA GLU A 80 -7.61 -6.24 0.96
C GLU A 80 -6.96 -5.05 1.67
N CYS A 81 -6.12 -5.26 2.69
CA CYS A 81 -5.47 -4.14 3.36
C CYS A 81 -4.41 -3.51 2.42
N PRO A 82 -4.65 -2.31 1.85
CA PRO A 82 -3.70 -1.70 0.91
C PRO A 82 -2.37 -1.36 1.59
N ARG A 83 -2.40 -1.21 2.92
CA ARG A 83 -1.26 -0.91 3.77
C ARG A 83 -0.53 -2.13 4.29
N ALA A 84 -1.05 -3.35 4.08
CA ALA A 84 -0.54 -4.58 4.70
C ALA A 84 -0.39 -4.46 6.24
N ALA A 85 -1.30 -3.74 6.90
CA ALA A 85 -1.26 -3.44 8.33
C ALA A 85 -2.00 -4.48 9.20
N VAL A 86 -2.63 -5.48 8.58
CA VAL A 86 -3.33 -6.58 9.25
C VAL A 86 -2.57 -7.87 8.94
N HIS A 87 -2.38 -8.74 9.93
CA HIS A 87 -1.64 -9.98 9.78
C HIS A 87 -2.41 -11.16 10.36
N MET A 88 -2.36 -12.29 9.67
CA MET A 88 -2.84 -13.57 10.19
C MET A 88 -1.69 -14.31 10.88
N ARG A 89 -1.96 -14.87 12.05
CA ARG A 89 -1.00 -15.70 12.79
C ARG A 89 -1.56 -17.11 12.92
N ARG A 90 -0.69 -18.13 12.80
CA ARG A 90 -1.06 -19.49 13.17
C ARG A 90 -1.24 -19.57 14.69
N ALA A 91 -2.22 -20.34 15.14
CA ALA A 91 -2.33 -20.69 16.54
C ALA A 91 -1.06 -21.45 16.95
N SER A 92 -0.35 -20.95 17.95
CA SER A 92 0.77 -21.68 18.55
C SER A 92 0.21 -22.89 19.28
N SER A 93 0.58 -24.08 18.82
CA SER A 93 0.35 -25.35 19.53
C SER A 93 1.25 -25.46 20.75
#